data_AF-A0A2S9GP79-F1
#
_entry.id   AF-A0A2S9GP79-F1
#
_cell.length_a   1.000
_cell.length_b   1.000
_cell.length_c   1.000
_cell.angle_alpha   90.00
_cell.angle_beta   90.00
_cell.angle_gamma   90.00
#
_symmetry.space_group_name_H-M   'P 1'
#
loop_
_entity.id
_entity.type
_entity.pdbx_description
1 polymer ?
#
loop_
_entity_poly.entity_id
_entity_poly.type
_entity_poly.pdbx_seq_one_letter_code
_entity_poly.pdbx_strand_id
1 'polypeptide(L)' 'EIVHNRYVVDTLAKAGAIFVEQTDEVPEGAIVVFSAHGVAPTVHVEAAARNLQTIDATCPLVTKVHNEAKRFARD' A
#
# COMPACT_ATOMS: atom_id res chain seq x y z
N GLU A 1 2.03 1.18 -8.25
CA GLU A 1 3.02 0.08 -8.48
C GLU A 1 3.77 -0.30 -7.19
N ILE A 2 4.29 -1.53 -7.07
CA ILE A 2 5.00 -2.02 -5.86
C ILE A 2 6.36 -1.34 -5.64
N VAL A 3 7.10 -1.09 -6.72
CA VAL A 3 8.32 -0.27 -6.85
C VAL A 3 8.34 0.34 -8.26
N HIS A 4 9.01 1.48 -8.46
CA HIS A 4 9.12 2.12 -9.78
C HIS A 4 10.20 1.46 -10.67
N ASN A 5 9.98 0.19 -11.00
CA ASN A 5 10.82 -0.56 -11.92
C ASN A 5 9.96 -1.42 -12.84
N ARG A 6 9.93 -1.05 -14.12
CA ARG A 6 9.10 -1.72 -15.13
C ARG A 6 9.36 -3.23 -15.24
N TYR A 7 10.62 -3.67 -15.17
CA TYR A 7 10.94 -5.09 -15.23
C TYR A 7 10.30 -5.87 -14.06
N VAL A 8 10.36 -5.30 -12.85
CA VAL A 8 9.75 -5.92 -11.66
C VAL A 8 8.22 -5.93 -11.77
N VAL A 9 7.62 -4.81 -12.16
CA VAL A 9 6.16 -4.68 -12.34
C VAL A 9 5.65 -5.67 -13.39
N ASP A 10 6.28 -5.72 -14.56
CA ASP A 10 5.91 -6.64 -15.65
C ASP A 10 6.04 -8.11 -15.21
N THR A 11 7.07 -8.43 -14.41
CA THR A 11 7.28 -9.79 -13.88
C THR A 11 6.16 -10.20 -12.93
N LEU A 12 5.76 -9.31 -12.02
CA LEU A 12 4.68 -9.58 -11.07
C LEU A 12 3.31 -9.62 -11.76
N ALA A 13 3.07 -8.75 -12.72
CA ALA A 13 1.85 -8.76 -13.52
C ALA A 13 1.69 -10.08 -14.29
N LYS A 14 2.77 -10.57 -14.92
CA LYS A 14 2.79 -11.89 -15.58
C LYS A 14 2.57 -13.05 -14.62
N ALA A 15 2.95 -12.89 -13.35
CA ALA A 15 2.69 -13.86 -12.30
C ALA A 15 1.27 -13.76 -11.70
N GLY A 16 0.44 -12.82 -12.18
CA GLY A 16 -0.96 -12.66 -11.78
C GLY A 16 -1.23 -11.54 -10.76
N ALA A 17 -0.22 -10.73 -10.41
CA ALA A 17 -0.47 -9.54 -9.59
C ALA A 17 -1.25 -8.49 -10.40
N ILE A 18 -2.32 -7.97 -9.81
CA ILE A 18 -3.12 -6.89 -10.39
C ILE A 18 -2.75 -5.59 -9.67
N PHE A 19 -2.36 -4.58 -10.43
CA PHE A 19 -2.05 -3.25 -9.91
C PHE A 19 -3.28 -2.36 -10.06
N VAL A 20 -3.66 -1.72 -8.97
CA VAL A 20 -4.79 -0.78 -8.88
C VAL A 20 -4.32 0.52 -8.24
N GLU A 21 -5.08 1.59 -8.43
CA GLU A 21 -4.77 2.91 -7.85
C GLU A 21 -5.64 3.19 -6.63
N GLN A 22 -6.86 2.65 -6.59
CA GLN A 22 -7.83 2.90 -5.54
C GLN A 22 -8.23 1.60 -4.82
N THR A 23 -8.54 1.74 -3.54
CA THR A 23 -8.91 0.60 -2.70
C THR A 23 -10.19 -0.05 -3.16
N ASP A 24 -11.15 0.71 -3.71
CA ASP A 24 -12.48 0.26 -4.15
C ASP A 24 -12.45 -0.61 -5.42
N GLU A 25 -11.37 -0.56 -6.19
CA GLU A 25 -11.13 -1.45 -7.35
C GLU A 25 -10.86 -2.91 -6.92
N VAL A 26 -10.45 -3.13 -5.67
CA VAL A 26 -10.15 -4.48 -5.14
C VAL A 26 -11.45 -5.17 -4.71
N PRO A 27 -11.68 -6.46 -4.95
CA PRO A 27 -12.84 -7.15 -4.37
C PRO A 27 -12.79 -7.17 -2.83
N GLU A 28 -13.94 -7.02 -2.16
CA GLU A 28 -14.00 -7.11 -0.69
C GLU A 28 -13.46 -8.45 -0.19
N GLY A 29 -12.77 -8.43 0.96
CA GLY A 29 -12.15 -9.63 1.52
C GLY A 29 -10.86 -10.08 0.84
N ALA A 30 -10.49 -9.51 -0.32
CA ALA A 30 -9.29 -9.91 -1.06
C ALA A 30 -7.99 -9.44 -0.38
N ILE A 31 -6.88 -10.04 -0.80
CA ILE A 31 -5.53 -9.64 -0.35
C ILE A 31 -5.10 -8.39 -1.11
N VAL A 32 -4.59 -7.41 -0.37
CA VAL A 32 -4.00 -6.19 -0.95
C VAL A 32 -2.61 -5.97 -0.37
N VAL A 33 -1.67 -5.56 -1.22
CA VAL A 33 -0.29 -5.25 -0.82
C VAL A 33 -0.04 -3.75 -1.00
N PHE A 34 0.28 -3.03 0.07
CA PHE A 34 0.69 -1.62 -0.04
C PHE A 34 2.11 -1.51 -0.54
N SER A 35 2.38 -0.51 -1.40
CA SER A 35 3.68 -0.36 -2.04
C SER A 35 4.80 0.01 -1.07
N ALA A 36 6.05 -0.14 -1.50
CA ALA A 36 7.22 0.24 -0.71
C ALA A 36 7.27 1.75 -0.33
N HIS A 37 6.53 2.58 -1.06
CA HIS A 37 6.51 4.03 -0.91
C HIS A 37 5.57 4.51 0.20
N GLY A 38 4.81 3.61 0.81
CA GLY A 38 3.79 3.96 1.79
C GLY A 38 2.48 4.42 1.17
N VAL A 39 1.46 4.52 2.01
CA VAL A 39 0.13 5.01 1.66
C VAL A 39 -0.35 6.01 2.71
N ALA A 40 -1.36 6.81 2.36
CA ALA A 40 -1.98 7.72 3.31
C ALA A 40 -2.74 6.95 4.42
N PRO A 41 -2.89 7.52 5.64
CA PRO A 41 -3.67 6.89 6.71
C PRO A 41 -5.11 6.54 6.29
N THR A 42 -5.73 7.32 5.40
CA THR A 42 -7.08 7.08 4.87
C THR A 42 -7.17 5.77 4.10
N VAL A 43 -6.14 5.40 3.35
CA VAL A 43 -6.09 4.15 2.57
C VAL A 43 -6.14 2.93 3.49
N HIS A 44 -5.48 2.99 4.66
CA HIS A 44 -5.60 1.93 5.66
C HIS A 44 -7.03 1.81 6.21
N VAL A 45 -7.71 2.93 6.43
CA VAL A 45 -9.10 2.95 6.93
C VAL A 45 -10.05 2.38 5.88
N GLU A 46 -9.91 2.77 4.62
CA GLU A 46 -10.70 2.24 3.51
C GLU A 46 -10.51 0.74 3.33
N ALA A 47 -9.25 0.26 3.36
CA ALA A 47 -8.96 -1.16 3.25
C ALA A 47 -9.59 -1.97 4.40
N ALA A 48 -9.53 -1.45 5.64
CA ALA A 48 -10.18 -2.07 6.79
C ALA A 48 -11.71 -2.07 6.66
N ALA A 49 -12.31 -0.97 6.18
CA ALA A 49 -13.76 -0.87 5.98
C ALA A 49 -14.28 -1.88 4.93
N ARG A 50 -13.45 -2.23 3.95
CA ARG A 50 -13.76 -3.21 2.89
C ARG A 50 -13.31 -4.63 3.25
N ASN A 51 -12.91 -4.87 4.49
CA ASN A 51 -12.42 -6.15 5.02
C ASN A 51 -11.26 -6.74 4.21
N LEU A 52 -10.41 -5.89 3.60
CA LEU A 52 -9.27 -6.36 2.82
C LEU A 52 -8.21 -6.97 3.72
N GLN A 53 -7.59 -8.07 3.26
CA GLN A 53 -6.44 -8.67 3.92
C GLN A 53 -5.17 -7.91 3.51
N THR A 54 -4.77 -6.93 4.33
CA THR A 54 -3.65 -6.03 3.99
C THR A 54 -2.30 -6.62 4.35
N ILE A 55 -1.35 -6.57 3.40
CA ILE A 55 0.09 -6.76 3.62
C ILE A 55 0.78 -5.42 3.36
N ASP A 56 1.43 -4.87 4.37
CA ASP A 56 2.12 -3.60 4.24
C ASP A 56 3.60 -3.81 3.87
N ALA A 57 3.96 -3.54 2.61
CA ALA A 57 5.34 -3.64 2.14
C ALA A 57 6.10 -2.30 2.22
N THR A 58 5.57 -1.30 2.94
CA THR A 58 6.21 0.00 3.12
C THR A 58 7.63 -0.17 3.69
N CYS A 59 8.60 0.51 3.09
CA CYS A 59 9.97 0.50 3.57
C CYS A 59 10.03 1.04 5.02
N PRO A 60 10.73 0.38 5.97
CA PRO A 60 10.83 0.86 7.35
C PRO A 60 11.37 2.28 7.49
N LEU A 61 12.19 2.74 6.53
CA LEU A 61 12.69 4.12 6.50
C LEU A 61 11.59 5.14 6.14
N VAL A 62 10.64 4.75 5.28
CA VAL A 62 9.45 5.57 4.98
C VAL A 62 8.54 5.62 6.21
N THR A 63 8.28 4.46 6.83
CA THR A 63 7.50 4.39 8.07
C THR A 63 8.08 5.27 9.17
N LYS A 64 9.41 5.32 9.29
CA LYS A 64 10.10 6.23 10.22
C LYS A 64 9.73 7.69 9.96
N VAL A 65 9.80 8.14 8.70
CA VAL A 65 9.45 9.53 8.35
C VAL A 65 7.96 9.82 8.61
N HIS A 66 7.07 8.88 8.30
CA HIS A 66 5.64 9.01 8.63
C HIS A 66 5.41 9.19 10.14
N ASN A 67 6.15 8.45 10.97
CA ASN A 67 6.05 8.57 12.43
C ASN A 67 6.56 9.92 12.94
N GLU A 68 7.67 10.44 12.40
CA GLU A 68 8.17 11.77 12.76
C GLU A 68 7.18 12.87 12.34
N ALA A 69 6.57 12.77 11.16
CA ALA A 69 5.55 13.72 10.71
C ALA A 69 4.32 13.72 11.63
N LYS A 70 3.83 12.54 12.03
CA LYS A 70 2.73 12.39 12.99
C LYS A 70 3.07 12.98 14.35
N ARG A 71 4.30 12.77 14.83
CA ARG A 71 4.78 13.33 16.09
C ARG A 71 4.77 14.86 16.04
N PHE A 72 5.39 15.43 15.01
CA PHE A 72 5.49 16.88 14.86
C PHE A 72 4.13 17.56 14.73
N ALA A 73 3.15 16.93 14.07
CA ALA A 73 1.80 17.49 13.95
C ALA A 73 0.97 17.45 15.25
N ARG A 74 1.40 16.69 16.27
CA ARG A 74 0.74 16.65 17.59
C ARG A 74 1.30 17.69 18.57
N ASP A 75 2.54 18.12 18.33
CA ASP A 75 3.27 19.13 19.13
C ASP A 75 2.91 20.54 18.66
#